data_AF-A0A382P5L0-F1
#
_entry.id   AF-A0A382P5L0-F1
#
_cell.length_a   1.000
_cell.length_b   1.000
_cell.length_c   1.000
_cell.angle_alpha   90.00
_cell.angle_beta   90.00
_cell.angle_gamma   90.00
#
_symmetry.space_group_name_H-M   'P 1'
#
loop_
_entity.id
_entity.type
_entity.pdbx_description
1 polymer ?
#
loop_
_entity_poly.entity_id
_entity_poly.type
_entity_poly.pdbx_seq_one_letter_code
_entity_poly.pdbx_strand_id
1 'polypeptide(L)' 'MADLDVIKETKEYYLDIPQKSEAFYLKGSNALGWGMQ' A
#
# COMPACT_ATOMS: atom_id res chain seq x y z
N MET A 1 -3.57 6.47 37.18
CA MET A 1 -3.62 5.42 36.13
C MET A 1 -3.74 6.20 34.82
N ALA A 2 -2.62 6.42 34.13
CA ALA A 2 -2.52 7.37 33.03
C ALA A 2 -2.72 6.65 31.68
N ASP A 3 -3.64 7.17 30.88
CA ASP A 3 -3.69 7.16 29.42
C ASP A 3 -3.15 5.91 28.69
N LEU A 4 -3.91 4.80 28.76
CA LEU A 4 -3.72 3.65 27.86
C LEU A 4 -4.85 3.49 26.83
N ASP A 5 -5.80 4.44 26.75
CA ASP A 5 -6.92 4.37 25.80
C ASP A 5 -6.64 5.03 24.45
N VAL A 6 -5.46 5.64 24.25
CA VAL A 6 -5.18 6.48 23.05
C VAL A 6 -4.51 5.71 21.90
N ILE A 7 -4.02 4.48 22.09
CA ILE A 7 -3.33 3.74 21.03
C ILE A 7 -3.84 2.31 20.94
N LYS A 8 -5.12 2.18 20.59
CA LYS A 8 -5.54 1.03 19.78
C LYS A 8 -5.52 1.50 18.34
N GLU A 9 -4.34 1.57 17.74
CA GLU A 9 -4.20 1.52 16.29
C GLU A 9 -4.81 0.19 15.84
N THR A 10 -6.12 0.21 15.62
CA THR A 10 -6.82 -0.87 14.99
C THR A 10 -6.34 -0.88 13.54
N LYS A 11 -5.98 -2.07 13.04
CA LYS A 11 -5.49 -2.21 11.67
C LYS A 11 -6.61 -1.81 10.71
N GLU A 12 -6.42 -0.71 10.00
CA GLU A 12 -7.31 -0.27 8.93
C GLU A 12 -7.00 -1.08 7.67
N TYR A 13 -7.83 -2.07 7.38
CA TYR A 13 -7.63 -2.97 6.24
C TYR A 13 -8.25 -2.45 4.93
N TYR A 14 -8.97 -1.33 4.98
CA TYR A 14 -9.62 -0.70 3.82
C TYR A 14 -10.37 -1.69 2.92
N LEU A 15 -11.21 -2.55 3.52
CA LEU A 15 -11.92 -3.64 2.80
C LEU A 15 -12.79 -3.14 1.63
N ASP A 16 -13.21 -1.88 1.66
CA ASP A 16 -14.01 -1.24 0.62
C ASP A 16 -13.16 -0.61 -0.50
N ILE A 17 -11.83 -0.51 -0.33
CA ILE A 17 -10.91 0.10 -1.29
C ILE A 17 -10.10 -1.01 -1.98
N PRO A 18 -10.31 -1.25 -3.29
CA PRO A 18 -9.52 -2.25 -4.01
C PRO A 18 -8.07 -1.77 -4.15
N GLN A 19 -7.12 -2.67 -3.88
CA GLN A 19 -5.71 -2.43 -4.16
C GLN A 19 -5.51 -2.18 -5.66
N LYS A 20 -4.80 -1.11 -6.01
CA LYS A 20 -4.39 -0.81 -7.39
C LYS A 20 -2.88 -1.00 -7.53
N SER A 21 -2.45 -1.49 -8.69
CA SER A 21 -1.04 -1.51 -9.07
C SER A 21 -0.75 -0.27 -9.91
N GLU A 22 0.32 0.45 -9.56
CA GLU A 22 0.80 1.58 -10.34
C GLU A 22 1.55 1.08 -11.58
N ALA A 23 1.31 1.72 -12.73
CA ALA A 23 2.01 1.40 -13.95
C ALA A 23 3.43 1.99 -13.93
N PHE A 24 4.39 1.28 -14.53
CA PHE A 24 5.72 1.81 -14.67
C PHE A 24 5.74 2.94 -15.72
N TYR A 25 6.27 4.10 -15.35
CA TYR A 25 6.14 5.30 -16.18
C TYR A 25 7.05 5.28 -17.42
N LEU A 26 8.10 4.45 -17.42
CA LEU A 26 9.07 4.40 -18.52
C LEU A 26 8.45 3.70 -19.74
N LYS A 27 8.42 4.44 -20.85
CA LYS A 27 7.86 3.98 -22.12
C LYS A 27 8.49 2.66 -22.56
N GLY A 28 7.64 1.64 -22.77
CA GLY A 28 8.07 0.33 -23.23
C GLY A 28 8.54 -0.63 -22.13
N SER A 29 8.56 -0.19 -20.88
CA SER A 29 9.06 -0.99 -19.75
C SER A 29 7.94 -1.52 -18.82
N ASN A 30 6.73 -1.70 -19.35
CA ASN A 30 5.57 -2.16 -18.56
C ASN A 30 5.57 -3.67 -18.23
N ALA A 31 6.53 -4.44 -18.74
CA ALA A 31 6.61 -5.89 -18.53
C ALA A 31 8.03 -6.40 -18.20
N LEU A 32 8.88 -5.56 -17.60
CA LEU A 32 10.18 -6.03 -17.10
C LEU A 32 10.00 -6.71 -15.73
N GLY A 33 11.00 -7.45 -15.26
CA GLY A 33 10.98 -7.98 -13.90
C GLY A 33 11.11 -6.87 -12.86
N TRP A 34 10.77 -7.18 -11.60
CA TRP A 34 10.82 -6.23 -10.47
C TRP A 34 12.21 -5.61 -10.19
N GLY A 35 13.30 -6.23 -10.68
CA GLY A 35 14.65 -5.67 -10.58
C GLY A 35 15.04 -4.77 -11.75
N MET A 36 14.17 -4.61 -12.74
CA MET A 36 14.42 -3.88 -14.00
C MET A 36 13.37 -2.80 -14.28
N GLN A 37 12.12 -2.99 -13.83
CA GLN A 37 11.14 -1.93 -13.65
C GLN A 37 11.48 -1.20 -12.36
#